data_AF-A0A7L4ZFT1-F1
#
_entry.id   AF-A0A7L4ZFT1-F1
#
_cell.length_a   1.000
_cell.length_b   1.000
_cell.length_c   1.000
_cell.angle_alpha   90.00
_cell.angle_beta   90.00
_cell.angle_gamma   90.00
#
_symmetry.space_group_name_H-M   'P 1'
#
loop_
_entity.id
_entity.type
_entity.pdbx_description
1 polymer ?
#
loop_
_entity_poly.entity_id
_entity_poly.type
_entity_poly.pdbx_seq_one_letter_code
_entity_poly.pdbx_strand_id
1 'polypeptide(L)'
;MTLSELKDRIKALPAKKQEGLNNLKVVISYSYINVEQTLTGFVDIYRFLKNQHTDWAKEEVVPEYLETSKAFFKHILENLEKYIENNFEEDRYHKDKKYITNSIKLLKFDKYKSRYVFTSKIPETEFLKSLHNTYPKSVSAAAIFLAGDGIEISTDYSNEGLLTSYDFIGMQQAYEFRLQDNERVRRSELEKKSLEALRDEFNKYIIEAQDTLNKHVQENTKMLQEKTEHIESLINEKEKLYTDWHSKNDLNYTDWLTQTKQSFQTFDEESKQNIKEKEELYTEKLKLEAPATYWRERALKLRKEGNRWMYFLIAVTVIAVVMLGFVLHFISDGTLKELFAANGSAIRWSVVFITFVSFLAFAIRTFAKLMFSAYHLVRDAEEREQLAYVYLALKKEQGIDDTERHLVMQSIFSRADSGLLKADAAPTMPGNILDKLSK
;
A
#
# COMPACT_ATOMS: atom_id res chain seq x y z
N MET A 1 23.88 81.79 -75.02
CA MET A 1 25.37 81.92 -74.97
C MET A 1 26.03 80.86 -74.07
N THR A 2 27.23 80.34 -74.42
CA THR A 2 27.99 79.36 -73.61
C THR A 2 28.71 80.02 -72.42
N LEU A 3 29.09 79.21 -71.41
CA LEU A 3 29.84 79.74 -70.26
C LEU A 3 31.26 80.21 -70.66
N SER A 4 31.85 79.56 -71.67
CA SER A 4 33.16 79.95 -72.20
C SER A 4 33.05 81.31 -72.91
N GLU A 5 32.06 81.46 -73.80
CA GLU A 5 31.77 82.74 -74.48
C GLU A 5 31.58 83.88 -73.48
N LEU A 6 30.84 83.65 -72.39
CA LEU A 6 30.66 84.69 -71.37
C LEU A 6 31.98 85.07 -70.69
N LYS A 7 32.81 84.08 -70.31
CA LYS A 7 34.10 84.35 -69.66
C LYS A 7 35.03 85.14 -70.58
N ASP A 8 35.06 84.80 -71.86
CA ASP A 8 35.90 85.48 -72.84
C ASP A 8 35.39 86.91 -73.10
N ARG A 9 34.07 87.11 -73.18
CA ARG A 9 33.46 88.46 -73.24
C ARG A 9 33.80 89.30 -72.00
N ILE A 10 33.81 88.72 -70.80
CA ILE A 10 34.19 89.46 -69.57
C ILE A 10 35.67 89.86 -69.61
N LYS A 11 36.57 88.97 -70.05
CA LYS A 11 38.02 89.28 -70.16
C LYS A 11 38.31 90.43 -71.11
N ALA A 12 37.46 90.66 -72.10
CA ALA A 12 37.59 91.76 -73.06
C ALA A 12 37.13 93.13 -72.51
N LEU A 13 36.49 93.18 -71.33
CA LEU A 13 35.98 94.43 -70.75
C LEU A 13 37.07 95.24 -70.01
N PRO A 14 36.88 96.55 -69.77
CA PRO A 14 37.77 97.33 -68.92
C PRO A 14 37.89 96.77 -67.49
N ALA A 15 39.07 96.87 -66.87
CA ALA A 15 39.37 96.30 -65.55
C ALA A 15 38.35 96.67 -64.46
N LYS A 16 37.90 97.94 -64.43
CA LYS A 16 36.86 98.44 -63.50
C LYS A 16 35.51 97.72 -63.66
N LYS A 17 35.14 97.35 -64.89
CA LYS A 17 33.89 96.63 -65.20
C LYS A 17 34.02 95.16 -64.85
N GLN A 18 35.19 94.54 -65.11
CA GLN A 18 35.49 93.18 -64.70
C GLN A 18 35.41 93.01 -63.17
N GLU A 19 36.06 93.90 -62.43
CA GLU A 19 36.03 93.90 -60.96
C GLU A 19 34.60 94.02 -60.43
N GLY A 20 33.80 94.94 -61.00
CA GLY A 20 32.41 95.10 -60.60
C GLY A 20 31.52 93.89 -60.88
N LEU A 21 31.73 93.19 -62.01
CA LEU A 21 31.01 91.95 -62.34
C LEU A 21 31.43 90.79 -61.43
N ASN A 22 32.72 90.69 -61.09
CA ASN A 22 33.25 89.66 -60.19
C ASN A 22 32.77 89.87 -58.74
N ASN A 23 32.54 91.12 -58.33
CA ASN A 23 32.08 91.47 -56.99
C ASN A 23 30.55 91.52 -56.84
N LEU A 24 29.78 91.17 -57.88
CA LEU A 24 28.31 91.08 -57.78
C LEU A 24 27.90 89.99 -56.78
N LYS A 25 26.90 90.28 -55.96
CA LYS A 25 26.38 89.33 -54.96
C LYS A 25 24.85 89.31 -54.99
N VAL A 26 24.28 88.11 -54.94
CA VAL A 26 22.85 87.91 -54.74
C VAL A 26 22.64 86.77 -53.75
N VAL A 27 21.75 87.00 -52.79
CA VAL A 27 21.33 85.98 -51.83
C VAL A 27 20.13 85.26 -52.44
N ILE A 28 20.19 83.95 -52.53
CA ILE A 28 19.04 83.09 -52.83
C ILE A 28 18.56 82.48 -51.51
N SER A 29 17.27 82.53 -51.29
CA SER A 29 16.63 81.96 -50.10
C SER A 29 15.44 81.11 -50.55
N TYR A 30 15.38 79.87 -50.07
CA TYR A 30 14.32 78.92 -50.36
C TYR A 30 13.77 78.38 -49.04
N SER A 31 12.61 78.90 -48.63
CA SER A 31 11.99 78.58 -47.34
C SER A 31 11.65 77.10 -47.18
N TYR A 32 11.27 76.44 -48.28
CA TYR A 32 10.82 75.05 -48.28
C TYR A 32 11.91 74.03 -47.88
N ILE A 33 13.18 74.39 -48.03
CA ILE A 33 14.35 73.56 -47.69
C ILE A 33 15.26 74.23 -46.65
N ASN A 34 14.85 75.38 -46.10
CA ASN A 34 15.64 76.17 -45.16
C ASN A 34 17.07 76.45 -45.67
N VAL A 35 17.20 76.81 -46.95
CA VAL A 35 18.49 77.13 -47.58
C VAL A 35 18.59 78.62 -47.86
N GLU A 36 19.66 79.24 -47.36
CA GLU A 36 20.09 80.59 -47.73
C GLU A 36 21.54 80.55 -48.22
N GLN A 37 21.77 80.96 -49.48
CA GLN A 37 23.09 80.90 -50.11
C GLN A 37 23.40 82.22 -50.83
N THR A 38 24.63 82.72 -50.70
CA THR A 38 25.09 83.87 -51.49
C THR A 38 25.83 83.42 -52.74
N LEU A 39 25.30 83.74 -53.92
CA LEU A 39 26.01 83.61 -55.20
C LEU A 39 26.86 84.86 -55.42
N THR A 40 28.15 84.67 -55.66
CA THR A 40 29.12 85.76 -55.90
C THR A 40 29.70 85.65 -57.29
N GLY A 41 29.76 86.77 -58.01
CA GLY A 41 30.30 86.87 -59.37
C GLY A 41 29.26 86.62 -60.45
N PHE A 42 29.29 87.44 -61.51
CA PHE A 42 28.36 87.37 -62.62
C PHE A 42 28.35 86.00 -63.32
N VAL A 43 29.52 85.36 -63.45
CA VAL A 43 29.66 84.05 -64.11
C VAL A 43 28.94 82.95 -63.33
N ASP A 44 29.02 82.96 -62.00
CA ASP A 44 28.42 81.92 -61.17
C ASP A 44 26.90 82.09 -61.08
N ILE A 45 26.42 83.33 -61.01
CA ILE A 45 24.99 83.66 -61.10
C ILE A 45 24.44 83.21 -62.45
N TYR A 46 25.12 83.53 -63.55
CA TYR A 46 24.73 83.09 -64.88
C TYR A 46 24.76 81.56 -65.01
N ARG A 47 25.78 80.89 -64.45
CA ARG A 47 25.86 79.42 -64.44
C ARG A 47 24.67 78.79 -63.74
N PHE A 48 24.31 79.29 -62.56
CA PHE A 48 23.17 78.80 -61.81
C PHE A 48 21.87 78.94 -62.62
N LEU A 49 21.60 80.13 -63.15
CA LEU A 49 20.42 80.40 -63.99
C LEU A 49 20.38 79.51 -65.23
N LYS A 50 21.51 79.35 -65.91
CA LYS A 50 21.61 78.52 -67.11
C LYS A 50 21.36 77.05 -66.79
N ASN A 51 21.91 76.54 -65.69
CA ASN A 51 21.68 75.17 -65.25
C ASN A 51 20.20 74.95 -64.93
N GLN A 52 19.58 75.85 -64.17
CA GLN A 52 18.14 75.78 -63.87
C GLN A 52 17.29 75.81 -65.14
N HIS A 53 17.55 76.75 -66.05
CA HIS A 53 16.82 76.83 -67.32
C HIS A 53 17.00 75.57 -68.18
N THR A 54 18.23 75.06 -68.29
CA THR A 54 18.54 73.85 -69.06
C THR A 54 17.87 72.61 -68.48
N ASP A 55 17.88 72.49 -67.15
CA ASP A 55 17.25 71.36 -66.48
C ASP A 55 15.72 71.42 -66.65
N TRP A 56 15.08 72.57 -66.41
CA TRP A 56 13.64 72.75 -66.63
C TRP A 56 13.20 72.60 -68.10
N ALA A 57 14.09 72.83 -69.06
CA ALA A 57 13.82 72.65 -70.48
C ALA A 57 13.83 71.17 -70.92
N LYS A 58 14.49 70.29 -70.16
CA LYS A 58 14.55 68.84 -70.44
C LYS A 58 13.32 68.08 -69.93
N GLU A 59 12.54 68.68 -69.04
CA GLU A 59 11.35 68.05 -68.46
C GLU A 59 10.21 68.01 -69.49
N GLU A 60 9.73 66.81 -69.82
CA GLU A 60 8.63 66.60 -70.78
C GLU A 60 7.27 67.00 -70.21
N VAL A 61 7.05 66.77 -68.91
CA VAL A 61 5.81 67.09 -68.19
C VAL A 61 6.14 67.87 -66.93
N VAL A 62 5.73 69.13 -66.87
CA VAL A 62 5.91 70.00 -65.70
C VAL A 62 4.53 70.27 -65.08
N PRO A 63 4.33 69.94 -63.78
CA PRO A 63 3.08 70.24 -63.10
C PRO A 63 2.74 71.73 -63.21
N GLU A 64 1.45 72.06 -63.33
CA GLU A 64 1.00 73.45 -63.53
C GLU A 64 1.59 74.41 -62.49
N TYR A 65 1.66 73.99 -61.21
CA TYR A 65 2.26 74.78 -60.14
C TYR A 65 3.74 75.11 -60.42
N LEU A 66 4.51 74.15 -60.93
CA LEU A 66 5.95 74.25 -61.18
C LEU A 66 6.31 74.96 -62.49
N GLU A 67 5.35 75.16 -63.41
CA GLU A 67 5.57 75.98 -64.61
C GLU A 67 5.98 77.43 -64.26
N THR A 68 5.60 77.90 -63.08
CA THR A 68 6.00 79.22 -62.59
C THR A 68 7.50 79.27 -62.26
N SER A 69 8.07 78.19 -61.73
CA SER A 69 9.52 78.05 -61.51
C SER A 69 10.29 78.02 -62.83
N LYS A 70 9.81 77.27 -63.82
CA LYS A 70 10.39 77.21 -65.17
C LYS A 70 10.37 78.58 -65.85
N ALA A 71 9.25 79.30 -65.78
CA ALA A 71 9.11 80.65 -66.32
C ALA A 71 10.01 81.65 -65.60
N PHE A 72 10.16 81.54 -64.26
CA PHE A 72 11.01 82.42 -63.46
C PHE A 72 12.48 82.38 -63.90
N PHE A 73 13.08 81.19 -63.98
CA PHE A 73 14.49 81.07 -64.37
C PHE A 73 14.73 81.48 -65.83
N LYS A 74 13.79 81.13 -66.73
CA LYS A 74 13.83 81.56 -68.12
C LYS A 74 13.81 83.09 -68.24
N HIS A 75 12.89 83.76 -67.54
CA HIS A 75 12.75 85.22 -67.59
C HIS A 75 14.03 85.95 -67.16
N ILE A 76 14.65 85.51 -66.07
CA ILE A 76 15.88 86.16 -65.57
C ILE A 76 17.05 85.92 -66.54
N LEU A 77 17.19 84.69 -67.05
CA LEU A 77 18.26 84.34 -67.99
C LEU A 77 18.15 85.15 -69.29
N GLU A 78 16.97 85.21 -69.90
CA GLU A 78 16.74 85.96 -71.14
C GLU A 78 17.00 87.47 -70.95
N ASN A 79 16.62 88.04 -69.80
CA ASN A 79 16.93 89.44 -69.49
C ASN A 79 18.44 89.71 -69.38
N LEU A 80 19.21 88.74 -68.87
CA LEU A 80 20.67 88.84 -68.81
C LEU A 80 21.31 88.65 -70.18
N GLU A 81 20.88 87.66 -70.97
CA GLU A 81 21.41 87.43 -72.32
C GLU A 81 21.11 88.62 -73.24
N LYS A 82 19.90 89.17 -73.20
CA LYS A 82 19.54 90.40 -73.93
C LYS A 82 20.42 91.59 -73.54
N TYR A 83 20.80 91.70 -72.27
CA TYR A 83 21.73 92.74 -71.84
C TYR A 83 23.15 92.49 -72.34
N ILE A 84 23.60 91.23 -72.34
CA ILE A 84 24.91 90.82 -72.83
C ILE A 84 25.04 91.05 -74.35
N GLU A 85 23.94 90.96 -75.09
CA GLU A 85 23.92 91.20 -76.53
C GLU A 85 23.89 92.69 -76.89
N ASN A 86 23.12 93.50 -76.14
CA ASN A 86 22.82 94.87 -76.57
C ASN A 86 23.68 95.96 -75.91
N ASN A 87 24.21 95.75 -74.71
CA ASN A 87 24.83 96.83 -73.92
C ASN A 87 26.14 96.42 -73.22
N PHE A 88 26.64 95.20 -73.45
CA PHE A 88 27.74 94.64 -72.67
C PHE A 88 29.09 95.29 -72.95
N GLU A 89 29.31 95.79 -74.17
CA GLU A 89 30.58 96.35 -74.63
C GLU A 89 30.71 97.87 -74.42
N GLU A 90 29.62 98.56 -74.08
CA GLU A 90 29.64 100.00 -73.83
C GLU A 90 30.26 100.32 -72.45
N ASP A 91 31.03 101.42 -72.36
CA ASP A 91 31.60 101.89 -71.09
C ASP A 91 30.56 102.66 -70.25
N ARG A 92 29.52 101.94 -69.81
CA ARG A 92 28.39 102.48 -69.01
C ARG A 92 28.24 101.77 -67.67
N TYR A 93 29.36 101.55 -66.97
CA TYR A 93 29.45 100.76 -65.73
C TYR A 93 28.32 101.01 -64.70
N HIS A 94 27.95 102.25 -64.43
CA HIS A 94 26.91 102.55 -63.44
C HIS A 94 25.49 102.16 -63.89
N LYS A 95 25.19 102.32 -65.19
CA LYS A 95 23.88 101.93 -65.78
C LYS A 95 23.78 100.40 -65.86
N ASP A 96 24.88 99.77 -66.22
CA ASP A 96 25.08 98.33 -66.33
C ASP A 96 24.91 97.62 -64.99
N LYS A 97 25.60 98.11 -63.95
CA LYS A 97 25.47 97.58 -62.59
C LYS A 97 24.03 97.65 -62.10
N LYS A 98 23.32 98.76 -62.35
CA LYS A 98 21.91 98.92 -61.97
C LYS A 98 21.00 97.95 -62.71
N TYR A 99 21.19 97.78 -64.02
CA TYR A 99 20.40 96.86 -64.83
C TYR A 99 20.60 95.40 -64.39
N ILE A 100 21.85 94.93 -64.32
CA ILE A 100 22.16 93.56 -63.91
C ILE A 100 21.64 93.30 -62.49
N THR A 101 21.87 94.24 -61.56
CA THR A 101 21.39 94.11 -60.18
C THR A 101 19.86 94.01 -60.13
N ASN A 102 19.14 94.78 -60.94
CA ASN A 102 17.68 94.69 -61.02
C ASN A 102 17.20 93.36 -61.58
N SER A 103 17.86 92.83 -62.62
CA SER A 103 17.52 91.54 -63.23
C SER A 103 17.72 90.39 -62.24
N ILE A 104 18.84 90.37 -61.51
CA ILE A 104 19.15 89.29 -60.57
C ILE A 104 18.48 89.48 -59.21
N LYS A 105 18.00 90.69 -58.86
CA LYS A 105 17.30 90.94 -57.58
C LYS A 105 16.09 90.03 -57.41
N LEU A 106 15.46 89.61 -58.51
CA LEU A 106 14.36 88.64 -58.49
C LEU A 106 14.73 87.32 -57.82
N LEU A 107 15.99 86.89 -57.90
CA LEU A 107 16.49 85.68 -57.23
C LEU A 107 16.46 85.75 -55.69
N LYS A 108 16.30 86.94 -55.12
CA LYS A 108 16.12 87.10 -53.67
C LYS A 108 14.73 86.71 -53.20
N PHE A 109 13.76 86.65 -54.11
CA PHE A 109 12.40 86.25 -53.78
C PHE A 109 12.23 84.76 -54.05
N ASP A 110 11.69 84.07 -53.05
CA ASP A 110 11.28 82.67 -53.13
C ASP A 110 9.92 82.50 -53.83
N LYS A 111 9.22 83.59 -54.13
CA LYS A 111 7.96 83.64 -54.87
C LYS A 111 8.06 84.39 -56.19
N TYR A 112 7.40 83.86 -57.23
CA TYR A 112 7.19 84.52 -58.51
C TYR A 112 5.72 84.31 -58.91
N LYS A 113 5.02 85.39 -59.34
CA LYS A 113 3.58 85.33 -59.67
C LYS A 113 2.73 84.60 -58.61
N SER A 114 2.99 84.90 -57.34
CA SER A 114 2.31 84.31 -56.17
C SER A 114 2.53 82.81 -55.92
N ARG A 115 3.45 82.14 -56.63
CA ARG A 115 3.83 80.74 -56.38
C ARG A 115 5.28 80.64 -55.95
N TYR A 116 5.57 79.65 -55.11
CA TYR A 116 6.94 79.34 -54.69
C TYR A 116 7.77 78.83 -55.86
N VAL A 117 9.01 79.34 -55.95
CA VAL A 117 9.98 78.97 -56.98
C VAL A 117 10.81 77.80 -56.48
N PHE A 118 10.67 76.65 -57.15
CA PHE A 118 11.43 75.44 -56.88
C PHE A 118 12.61 75.27 -57.83
N THR A 119 13.74 74.78 -57.35
CA THR A 119 14.87 74.39 -58.20
C THR A 119 14.62 73.03 -58.84
N SER A 120 15.23 72.75 -59.99
CA SER A 120 14.95 71.56 -60.78
C SER A 120 15.32 70.23 -60.10
N LYS A 121 16.34 70.22 -59.24
CA LYS A 121 17.03 69.02 -58.74
C LYS A 121 17.11 68.99 -57.22
N ILE A 122 15.95 68.94 -56.59
CA ILE A 122 15.81 68.75 -55.15
C ILE A 122 14.70 67.74 -54.87
N PRO A 123 14.76 67.03 -53.73
CA PRO A 123 13.77 66.02 -53.37
C PRO A 123 12.32 66.52 -53.41
N GLU A 124 12.08 67.77 -53.00
CA GLU A 124 10.76 68.40 -52.99
C GLU A 124 10.20 68.54 -54.41
N THR A 125 11.04 68.90 -55.37
CA THR A 125 10.61 69.04 -56.77
C THR A 125 10.32 67.68 -57.39
N GLU A 126 11.13 66.66 -57.10
CA GLU A 126 10.85 65.29 -57.53
C GLU A 126 9.58 64.73 -56.88
N PHE A 127 9.37 65.02 -55.60
CA PHE A 127 8.14 64.68 -54.90
C PHE A 127 6.93 65.34 -55.57
N LEU A 128 6.96 66.65 -55.83
CA LEU A 128 5.84 67.34 -56.49
C LEU A 128 5.57 66.84 -57.91
N LYS A 129 6.63 66.47 -58.67
CA LYS A 129 6.50 65.82 -59.98
C LYS A 129 5.84 64.44 -59.87
N SER A 130 6.30 63.60 -58.94
CA SER A 130 5.71 62.28 -58.72
C SER A 130 4.26 62.36 -58.22
N LEU A 131 3.96 63.32 -57.34
CA LEU A 131 2.62 63.58 -56.84
C LEU A 131 1.66 63.98 -57.97
N HIS A 132 2.14 64.72 -58.97
CA HIS A 132 1.32 65.09 -60.12
C HIS A 132 0.78 63.87 -60.89
N ASN A 133 1.57 62.79 -60.98
CA ASN A 133 1.17 61.58 -61.69
C ASN A 133 0.01 60.85 -60.98
N THR A 134 -0.07 60.94 -59.66
CA THR A 134 -1.08 60.23 -58.86
C THR A 134 -2.25 61.14 -58.46
N TYR A 135 -1.95 62.39 -58.08
CA TYR A 135 -2.89 63.38 -57.54
C TYR A 135 -2.63 64.77 -58.14
N PRO A 136 -2.95 64.99 -59.43
CA PRO A 136 -2.59 66.23 -60.14
C PRO A 136 -3.16 67.50 -59.50
N LYS A 137 -4.37 67.43 -58.92
CA LYS A 137 -5.02 68.56 -58.24
C LYS A 137 -4.42 68.90 -56.87
N SER A 138 -3.61 68.00 -56.30
CA SER A 138 -3.06 68.14 -54.94
C SER A 138 -1.67 68.77 -54.89
N VAL A 139 -1.03 68.95 -56.05
CA VAL A 139 0.36 69.44 -56.16
C VAL A 139 0.50 70.85 -55.55
N SER A 140 -0.47 71.73 -55.79
CA SER A 140 -0.43 73.11 -55.28
C SER A 140 -0.41 73.16 -53.76
N ALA A 141 -1.30 72.41 -53.11
CA ALA A 141 -1.36 72.33 -51.64
C ALA A 141 -0.11 71.72 -51.04
N ALA A 142 0.40 70.64 -51.65
CA ALA A 142 1.66 70.03 -51.23
C ALA A 142 2.84 71.01 -51.33
N ALA A 143 2.92 71.80 -52.41
CA ALA A 143 3.97 72.78 -52.61
C ALA A 143 3.90 73.93 -51.59
N ILE A 144 2.69 74.41 -51.27
CA ILE A 144 2.47 75.44 -50.23
C ILE A 144 2.88 74.89 -48.85
N PHE A 145 2.45 73.68 -48.51
CA PHE A 145 2.81 73.03 -47.24
C PHE A 145 4.32 72.85 -47.10
N LEU A 146 4.99 72.39 -48.16
CA LEU A 146 6.45 72.24 -48.17
C LEU A 146 7.16 73.57 -47.98
N ALA A 147 6.59 74.69 -48.41
CA ALA A 147 7.19 76.01 -48.27
C ALA A 147 7.09 76.64 -46.87
N GLY A 148 6.39 75.98 -45.94
CA GLY A 148 6.31 76.43 -44.55
C GLY A 148 5.46 77.69 -44.36
N ASP A 149 4.71 78.12 -45.38
CA ASP A 149 3.70 79.15 -45.23
C ASP A 149 2.58 78.64 -44.30
N GLY A 150 2.09 79.53 -43.44
CA GLY A 150 0.83 79.29 -42.74
C GLY A 150 -0.27 79.12 -43.79
N ILE A 151 -0.99 78.01 -43.73
CA ILE A 151 -2.17 77.82 -44.57
C ILE A 151 -3.24 78.77 -44.03
N GLU A 152 -3.41 79.93 -44.68
CA GLU A 152 -4.55 80.80 -44.40
C GLU A 152 -5.82 80.08 -44.86
N ILE A 153 -6.57 79.53 -43.90
CA ILE A 153 -7.95 79.11 -44.12
C ILE A 153 -8.80 80.37 -44.01
N SER A 154 -8.86 81.17 -45.07
CA SER A 154 -9.72 82.35 -45.09
C SER A 154 -11.19 81.89 -45.16
N THR A 155 -11.99 82.31 -44.19
CA THR A 155 -13.45 82.15 -44.22
C THR A 155 -14.08 83.50 -44.48
N ASP A 156 -13.79 84.08 -45.64
CA ASP A 156 -14.54 85.24 -46.13
C ASP A 156 -15.32 84.89 -47.40
N TYR A 157 -16.57 85.33 -47.40
CA TYR A 157 -17.64 84.97 -48.32
C TYR A 157 -17.35 85.36 -49.78
N SER A 158 -16.79 84.41 -50.54
CA SER A 158 -17.13 84.16 -51.95
C SER A 158 -16.36 82.92 -52.46
N ASN A 159 -16.88 81.72 -52.17
CA ASN A 159 -16.66 80.45 -52.90
C ASN A 159 -15.28 80.06 -53.50
N GLU A 160 -14.15 80.51 -52.96
CA GLU A 160 -12.81 79.99 -53.34
C GLU A 160 -11.84 79.77 -52.15
N GLY A 161 -12.35 79.50 -50.94
CA GLY A 161 -11.55 79.37 -49.71
C GLY A 161 -11.75 78.09 -48.88
N LEU A 162 -12.34 77.03 -49.43
CA LEU A 162 -12.51 75.76 -48.71
C LEU A 162 -11.30 74.85 -48.95
N LEU A 163 -10.71 74.33 -47.86
CA LEU A 163 -9.75 73.23 -47.93
C LEU A 163 -10.41 72.06 -48.67
N THR A 164 -10.05 71.85 -49.93
CA THR A 164 -10.64 70.78 -50.74
C THR A 164 -10.09 69.43 -50.29
N SER A 165 -10.78 68.34 -50.65
CA SER A 165 -10.25 66.99 -50.44
C SER A 165 -8.88 66.81 -51.08
N TYR A 166 -8.60 67.50 -52.19
CA TYR A 166 -7.30 67.46 -52.86
C TYR A 166 -6.22 68.20 -52.07
N ASP A 167 -6.58 69.29 -51.40
CA ASP A 167 -5.64 70.04 -50.56
C ASP A 167 -5.20 69.19 -49.36
N PHE A 168 -6.16 68.54 -48.69
CA PHE A 168 -5.87 67.61 -47.61
C PHE A 168 -4.96 66.45 -48.06
N ILE A 169 -5.28 65.81 -49.19
CA ILE A 169 -4.47 64.70 -49.73
C ILE A 169 -3.04 65.18 -50.03
N GLY A 170 -2.87 66.35 -50.63
CA GLY A 170 -1.54 66.90 -50.92
C GLY A 170 -0.74 67.19 -49.66
N MET A 171 -1.37 67.79 -48.65
CA MET A 171 -0.75 68.07 -47.36
C MET A 171 -0.37 66.79 -46.61
N GLN A 172 -1.24 65.77 -46.60
CA GLN A 172 -0.95 64.47 -45.99
C GLN A 172 0.27 63.81 -46.66
N GLN A 173 0.30 63.77 -47.99
CA GLN A 173 1.41 63.16 -48.72
C GLN A 173 2.72 63.92 -48.50
N ALA A 174 2.68 65.26 -48.43
CA ALA A 174 3.85 66.08 -48.12
C ALA A 174 4.33 65.90 -46.67
N TYR A 175 3.41 65.70 -45.73
CA TYR A 175 3.71 65.35 -44.34
C TYR A 175 4.39 63.98 -44.23
N GLU A 176 3.86 62.97 -44.92
CA GLU A 176 4.46 61.62 -44.97
C GLU A 176 5.86 61.66 -45.62
N PHE A 177 6.03 62.41 -46.71
CA PHE A 177 7.33 62.61 -47.37
C PHE A 177 8.37 63.22 -46.42
N ARG A 178 8.02 64.28 -45.67
CA ARG A 178 8.93 64.90 -44.67
C ARG A 178 9.32 63.95 -43.53
N LEU A 179 8.51 62.95 -43.24
CA LEU A 179 8.72 62.02 -42.13
C LEU A 179 9.46 60.74 -42.52
N GLN A 180 9.84 60.53 -43.79
CA GLN A 180 10.50 59.29 -44.22
C GLN A 180 11.81 58.98 -43.46
N ASP A 181 12.48 59.98 -42.87
CA ASP A 181 13.69 59.80 -42.05
C ASP A 181 13.44 59.69 -40.53
N ASN A 182 12.18 59.73 -40.07
CA ASN A 182 11.85 59.67 -38.64
C ASN A 182 11.22 58.31 -38.30
N GLU A 183 12.05 57.34 -37.90
CA GLU A 183 11.63 56.04 -37.36
C GLU A 183 10.82 56.20 -36.05
N ARG A 184 9.56 56.64 -36.16
CA ARG A 184 8.60 56.42 -35.08
C ARG A 184 8.08 55.00 -35.20
N VAL A 185 8.57 54.17 -34.27
CA VAL A 185 8.09 52.86 -33.83
C VAL A 185 6.90 52.32 -34.62
N ARG A 186 7.17 51.38 -35.53
CA ARG A 186 6.13 50.63 -36.23
C ARG A 186 5.39 49.77 -35.21
N ARG A 187 4.06 49.91 -35.13
CA ARG A 187 3.19 49.08 -34.26
C ARG A 187 3.52 47.58 -34.37
N SER A 188 3.82 47.10 -35.58
CA SER A 188 4.20 45.71 -35.85
C SER A 188 5.46 45.24 -35.11
N GLU A 189 6.43 46.12 -34.88
CA GLU A 189 7.69 45.77 -34.20
C GLU A 189 7.51 45.67 -32.68
N LEU A 190 6.71 46.57 -32.09
CA LEU A 190 6.33 46.46 -30.68
C LEU A 190 5.45 45.25 -30.42
N GLU A 191 4.47 44.99 -31.31
CA GLU A 191 3.62 43.80 -31.21
C GLU A 191 4.48 42.53 -31.26
N LYS A 192 5.40 42.42 -32.22
CA LYS A 192 6.33 41.28 -32.29
C LYS A 192 7.13 41.09 -31.00
N LYS A 193 7.74 42.16 -30.48
CA LYS A 193 8.51 42.12 -29.22
C LYS A 193 7.64 41.70 -28.02
N SER A 194 6.41 42.21 -27.93
CA SER A 194 5.49 41.85 -26.84
C SER A 194 5.00 40.40 -26.92
N LEU A 195 4.75 39.90 -28.13
CA LEU A 195 4.33 38.52 -28.37
C LEU A 195 5.48 37.54 -28.13
N GLU A 196 6.73 37.91 -28.48
CA GLU A 196 7.93 37.14 -28.13
C GLU A 196 8.10 37.04 -26.61
N ALA A 197 7.98 38.16 -25.89
CA ALA A 197 8.05 38.16 -24.43
C ALA A 197 6.95 37.31 -23.77
N LEU A 198 5.70 37.40 -24.24
CA LEU A 198 4.61 36.55 -23.78
C LEU A 198 4.87 35.07 -24.06
N ARG A 199 5.39 34.74 -25.25
CA ARG A 199 5.73 33.36 -25.60
C ARG A 199 6.81 32.79 -24.68
N ASP A 200 7.84 33.57 -24.36
CA ASP A 200 8.91 33.14 -23.46
C ASP A 200 8.39 32.92 -22.03
N GLU A 201 7.49 33.79 -21.55
CA GLU A 201 6.82 33.65 -20.26
C GLU A 201 5.93 32.39 -20.21
N PHE A 202 5.12 32.14 -21.24
CA PHE A 202 4.34 30.90 -21.36
C PHE A 202 5.22 29.66 -21.40
N ASN A 203 6.32 29.67 -22.15
CA ASN A 203 7.26 28.56 -22.20
C ASN A 203 7.86 28.28 -20.82
N LYS A 204 8.23 29.33 -20.08
CA LYS A 204 8.72 29.19 -18.71
C LYS A 204 7.69 28.53 -17.80
N TYR A 205 6.43 28.98 -17.83
CA TYR A 205 5.36 28.37 -17.06
C TYR A 205 5.10 26.90 -17.44
N ILE A 206 5.17 26.56 -18.73
CA ILE A 206 5.03 25.18 -19.20
C ILE A 206 6.17 24.31 -18.64
N ILE A 207 7.41 24.79 -18.69
CA ILE A 207 8.57 24.06 -18.16
C ILE A 207 8.44 23.87 -16.64
N GLU A 208 8.06 24.91 -15.89
CA GLU A 208 7.86 24.82 -14.44
C GLU A 208 6.72 23.87 -14.06
N ALA A 209 5.61 23.91 -14.81
CA ALA A 209 4.49 23.00 -14.62
C ALA A 209 4.88 21.54 -14.92
N GLN A 210 5.64 21.30 -16.00
CA GLN A 210 6.17 19.98 -16.34
C GLN A 210 7.13 19.46 -15.29
N ASP A 211 8.05 20.28 -14.78
CA ASP A 211 8.99 19.88 -13.73
C ASP A 211 8.26 19.55 -12.42
N THR A 212 7.28 20.37 -12.04
CA THR A 212 6.44 20.13 -10.86
C THR A 212 5.64 18.83 -11.01
N LEU A 213 5.02 18.61 -12.18
CA LEU A 213 4.27 17.40 -12.47
C LEU A 213 5.18 16.17 -12.42
N ASN A 214 6.37 16.23 -13.05
CA ASN A 214 7.32 15.13 -13.05
C ASN A 214 7.79 14.79 -11.63
N LYS A 215 8.08 15.79 -10.79
CA LYS A 215 8.42 15.59 -9.38
C LYS A 215 7.29 14.90 -8.62
N HIS A 216 6.06 15.40 -8.72
CA HIS A 216 4.91 14.78 -8.07
C HIS A 216 4.63 13.36 -8.57
N VAL A 217 4.78 13.11 -9.87
CA VAL A 217 4.63 11.76 -10.43
C VAL A 217 5.72 10.82 -9.88
N GLN A 218 6.97 11.27 -9.82
CA GLN A 218 8.07 10.48 -9.25
C GLN A 218 7.88 10.19 -7.75
N GLU A 219 7.53 11.20 -6.96
CA GLU A 219 7.26 11.08 -5.53
C GLU A 219 6.08 10.13 -5.26
N ASN A 220 4.98 10.30 -5.98
CA ASN A 220 3.81 9.43 -5.84
C ASN A 220 4.10 8.00 -6.30
N THR A 221 4.88 7.82 -7.38
CA THR A 221 5.29 6.48 -7.85
C THR A 221 6.13 5.79 -6.79
N LYS A 222 7.11 6.50 -6.20
CA LYS A 222 7.94 5.97 -5.12
C LYS A 222 7.11 5.62 -3.89
N MET A 223 6.20 6.50 -3.47
CA MET A 223 5.30 6.24 -2.35
C MET A 223 4.40 5.03 -2.61
N LEU A 224 3.85 4.88 -3.83
CA LEU A 224 3.05 3.73 -4.21
C LEU A 224 3.86 2.44 -4.21
N GLN A 225 5.10 2.48 -4.69
CA GLN A 225 6.01 1.34 -4.66
C GLN A 225 6.31 0.91 -3.22
N GLU A 226 6.71 1.85 -2.35
CA GLU A 226 6.99 1.57 -0.93
C GLU A 226 5.75 0.98 -0.21
N LYS A 227 4.56 1.52 -0.49
CA LYS A 227 3.31 0.98 0.06
C LYS A 227 3.00 -0.41 -0.47
N THR A 228 3.27 -0.68 -1.75
CA THR A 228 3.03 -1.99 -2.38
C THR A 228 3.98 -3.03 -1.78
N GLU A 229 5.27 -2.71 -1.67
CA GLU A 229 6.27 -3.57 -1.03
C GLU A 229 5.90 -3.85 0.44
N HIS A 230 5.42 -2.83 1.16
CA HIS A 230 4.94 -3.02 2.53
C HIS A 230 3.71 -3.94 2.60
N ILE A 231 2.73 -3.76 1.72
CA ILE A 231 1.55 -4.64 1.63
C ILE A 231 1.97 -6.08 1.32
N GLU A 232 2.86 -6.28 0.35
CA GLU A 232 3.38 -7.61 0.01
C GLU A 232 4.10 -8.25 1.20
N SER A 233 4.89 -7.48 1.96
CA SER A 233 5.55 -7.96 3.17
C SER A 233 4.54 -8.42 4.23
N LEU A 234 3.45 -7.65 4.42
CA LEU A 234 2.38 -7.99 5.36
C LEU A 234 1.61 -9.23 4.91
N ILE A 235 1.31 -9.36 3.62
CA ILE A 235 0.68 -10.55 3.05
C ILE A 235 1.56 -11.77 3.32
N ASN A 236 2.85 -11.71 2.99
CA ASN A 236 3.79 -12.80 3.22
C ASN A 236 3.93 -13.18 4.70
N GLU A 237 3.96 -12.19 5.61
CA GLU A 237 3.99 -12.44 7.05
C GLU A 237 2.71 -13.13 7.52
N LYS A 238 1.55 -12.64 7.08
CA LYS A 238 0.25 -13.23 7.44
C LYS A 238 0.07 -14.63 6.87
N GLU A 239 0.53 -14.88 5.65
CA GLU A 239 0.52 -16.21 5.01
C GLU A 239 1.36 -17.20 5.81
N LYS A 240 2.57 -16.79 6.25
CA LYS A 240 3.43 -17.62 7.12
C LYS A 240 2.76 -17.89 8.46
N LEU A 241 2.24 -16.87 9.13
CA LEU A 241 1.54 -17.03 10.40
C LEU A 241 0.31 -17.95 10.27
N TYR A 242 -0.46 -17.79 9.21
CA TYR A 242 -1.62 -18.63 8.92
C TYR A 242 -1.19 -20.08 8.67
N THR A 243 -0.16 -20.30 7.86
CA THR A 243 0.34 -21.65 7.54
C THR A 243 0.91 -22.34 8.78
N ASP A 244 1.69 -21.63 9.59
CA ASP A 244 2.23 -22.12 10.85
C ASP A 244 1.11 -22.43 11.85
N TRP A 245 0.13 -21.53 12.00
CA TRP A 245 -1.02 -21.76 12.86
C TRP A 245 -1.84 -22.95 12.37
N HIS A 246 -2.13 -23.04 11.07
CA HIS A 246 -2.93 -24.11 10.49
C HIS A 246 -2.24 -25.46 10.64
N SER A 247 -0.95 -25.55 10.29
CA SER A 247 -0.16 -26.77 10.46
C SER A 247 -0.08 -27.21 11.92
N LYS A 248 0.18 -26.29 12.86
CA LYS A 248 0.21 -26.61 14.29
C LYS A 248 -1.16 -27.06 14.81
N ASN A 249 -2.25 -26.40 14.39
CA ASN A 249 -3.59 -26.80 14.84
C ASN A 249 -4.03 -28.12 14.23
N ASP A 250 -3.71 -28.39 12.97
CA ASP A 250 -4.02 -29.66 12.31
C ASP A 250 -3.24 -30.82 12.97
N LEU A 251 -1.94 -30.63 13.22
CA LEU A 251 -1.12 -31.59 13.97
C LEU A 251 -1.64 -31.78 15.40
N ASN A 252 -1.93 -30.70 16.14
CA ASN A 252 -2.44 -30.80 17.50
C ASN A 252 -3.81 -31.46 17.56
N TYR A 253 -4.70 -31.17 16.60
CA TYR A 253 -6.04 -31.76 16.54
C TYR A 253 -5.97 -33.25 16.20
N THR A 254 -5.15 -33.62 15.21
CA THR A 254 -4.95 -35.03 14.82
C THR A 254 -4.27 -35.84 15.92
N ASP A 255 -3.25 -35.29 16.58
CA ASP A 255 -2.61 -35.90 17.74
C ASP A 255 -3.60 -36.04 18.91
N TRP A 256 -4.35 -34.99 19.25
CA TRP A 256 -5.35 -35.03 20.30
C TRP A 256 -6.43 -36.08 20.02
N LEU A 257 -6.93 -36.14 18.78
CA LEU A 257 -7.95 -37.11 18.37
C LEU A 257 -7.39 -38.54 18.44
N THR A 258 -6.16 -38.74 18.00
CA THR A 258 -5.49 -40.05 18.02
C THR A 258 -5.23 -40.51 19.45
N GLN A 259 -4.68 -39.65 20.30
CA GLN A 259 -4.44 -39.94 21.71
C GLN A 259 -5.74 -40.19 22.48
N THR A 260 -6.79 -39.40 22.22
CA THR A 260 -8.10 -39.58 22.86
C THR A 260 -8.72 -40.90 22.42
N LYS A 261 -8.66 -41.24 21.13
CA LYS A 261 -9.17 -42.52 20.61
C LYS A 261 -8.41 -43.70 21.22
N GLN A 262 -7.08 -43.63 21.26
CA GLN A 262 -6.25 -44.68 21.84
C GLN A 262 -6.51 -44.83 23.33
N SER A 263 -6.56 -43.73 24.09
CA SER A 263 -6.88 -43.73 25.52
C SER A 263 -8.28 -44.31 25.78
N PHE A 264 -9.26 -43.97 24.96
CA PHE A 264 -10.61 -44.53 25.07
C PHE A 264 -10.65 -46.02 24.74
N GLN A 265 -9.92 -46.46 23.70
CA GLN A 265 -9.81 -47.88 23.36
C GLN A 265 -9.16 -48.69 24.49
N THR A 266 -8.04 -48.20 25.03
CA THR A 266 -7.38 -48.82 26.19
C THR A 266 -8.32 -48.87 27.39
N PHE A 267 -9.01 -47.77 27.72
CA PHE A 267 -9.98 -47.74 28.80
C PHE A 267 -11.13 -48.73 28.59
N ASP A 268 -11.68 -48.83 27.39
CA ASP A 268 -12.77 -49.75 27.04
C ASP A 268 -12.34 -51.21 27.15
N GLU A 269 -11.16 -51.55 26.62
CA GLU A 269 -10.57 -52.90 26.69
C GLU A 269 -10.26 -53.29 28.15
N GLU A 270 -9.59 -52.44 28.90
CA GLU A 270 -9.29 -52.66 30.33
C GLU A 270 -10.56 -52.75 31.17
N SER A 271 -11.56 -51.92 30.89
CA SER A 271 -12.84 -51.96 31.60
C SER A 271 -13.61 -53.25 31.33
N LYS A 272 -13.68 -53.68 30.06
CA LYS A 272 -14.30 -54.96 29.68
C LYS A 272 -13.61 -56.14 30.34
N GLN A 273 -12.28 -56.15 30.34
CA GLN A 273 -11.49 -57.21 30.98
C GLN A 273 -11.73 -57.24 32.48
N ASN A 274 -11.66 -56.09 33.16
CA ASN A 274 -11.93 -55.98 34.59
C ASN A 274 -13.36 -56.41 34.98
N ILE A 275 -14.36 -56.05 34.17
CA ILE A 275 -15.75 -56.46 34.39
C ILE A 275 -15.84 -57.99 34.28
N LYS A 276 -15.27 -58.58 33.22
CA LYS A 276 -15.27 -60.02 33.01
C LYS A 276 -14.58 -60.77 34.14
N GLU A 277 -13.40 -60.34 34.56
CA GLU A 277 -12.66 -60.93 35.69
C GLU A 277 -13.47 -60.88 36.99
N LYS A 278 -14.12 -59.75 37.27
CA LYS A 278 -14.99 -59.60 38.44
C LYS A 278 -16.23 -60.49 38.34
N GLU A 279 -16.88 -60.57 37.19
CA GLU A 279 -18.03 -61.46 36.96
C GLU A 279 -17.66 -62.93 37.18
N GLU A 280 -16.51 -63.37 36.65
CA GLU A 280 -15.98 -64.72 36.86
C GLU A 280 -15.67 -64.98 38.34
N LEU A 281 -15.03 -64.03 39.04
CA LEU A 281 -14.75 -64.14 40.46
C LEU A 281 -16.04 -64.21 41.31
N TYR A 282 -17.03 -63.35 41.03
CA TYR A 282 -18.31 -63.35 41.74
C TYR A 282 -19.11 -64.62 41.48
N THR A 283 -19.12 -65.11 40.24
CA THR A 283 -19.78 -66.36 39.88
C THR A 283 -19.20 -67.54 40.66
N GLU A 284 -17.88 -67.58 40.83
CA GLU A 284 -17.19 -68.65 41.57
C GLU A 284 -17.37 -68.51 43.08
N LYS A 285 -17.40 -67.27 43.59
CA LYS A 285 -17.80 -66.99 44.97
C LYS A 285 -19.19 -67.55 45.25
N LEU A 286 -20.17 -67.26 44.40
CA LEU A 286 -21.54 -67.76 44.56
C LEU A 286 -21.62 -69.29 44.52
N LYS A 287 -20.83 -69.95 43.66
CA LYS A 287 -20.76 -71.42 43.60
C LYS A 287 -20.22 -72.05 44.89
N LEU A 288 -19.29 -71.39 45.58
CA LEU A 288 -18.63 -71.92 46.78
C LEU A 288 -19.25 -71.45 48.10
N GLU A 289 -19.96 -70.33 48.09
CA GLU A 289 -20.60 -69.75 49.27
C GLU A 289 -21.68 -70.68 49.87
N ALA A 290 -22.53 -71.28 49.02
CA ALA A 290 -23.55 -72.22 49.48
C ALA A 290 -22.94 -73.50 50.10
N PRO A 291 -21.97 -74.20 49.45
CA PRO A 291 -21.24 -75.32 50.07
C PRO A 291 -20.50 -74.95 51.36
N ALA A 292 -19.80 -73.80 51.40
CA ALA A 292 -19.10 -73.36 52.60
C ALA A 292 -20.06 -73.12 53.76
N THR A 293 -21.20 -72.46 53.49
CA THR A 293 -22.26 -72.24 54.48
C THR A 293 -22.85 -73.56 54.98
N TYR A 294 -23.08 -74.52 54.09
CA TYR A 294 -23.53 -75.86 54.46
C TYR A 294 -22.55 -76.56 55.40
N TRP A 295 -21.25 -76.55 55.09
CA TRP A 295 -20.23 -77.19 55.93
C TRP A 295 -20.11 -76.54 57.30
N ARG A 296 -20.19 -75.20 57.37
CA ARG A 296 -20.27 -74.45 58.64
C ARG A 296 -21.46 -74.89 59.48
N GLU A 297 -22.65 -74.93 58.89
CA GLU A 297 -23.87 -75.37 59.59
C GLU A 297 -23.79 -76.83 60.03
N ARG A 298 -23.20 -77.69 59.20
CA ARG A 298 -22.98 -79.11 59.50
C ARG A 298 -22.01 -79.27 60.67
N ALA A 299 -20.90 -78.53 60.70
CA ALA A 299 -19.95 -78.50 61.81
C ALA A 299 -20.65 -78.08 63.11
N LEU A 300 -21.47 -77.03 63.09
CA LEU A 300 -22.24 -76.58 64.26
C LEU A 300 -23.21 -77.66 64.79
N LYS A 301 -23.91 -78.37 63.90
CA LYS A 301 -24.82 -79.46 64.28
C LYS A 301 -24.05 -80.64 64.89
N LEU A 302 -22.98 -81.09 64.23
CA LEU A 302 -22.14 -82.19 64.71
C LEU A 302 -21.45 -81.86 66.04
N ARG A 303 -21.05 -80.60 66.26
CA ARG A 303 -20.47 -80.16 67.53
C ARG A 303 -21.45 -80.27 68.68
N LYS A 304 -22.73 -79.93 68.45
CA LYS A 304 -23.80 -80.15 69.44
C LYS A 304 -23.97 -81.64 69.76
N GLU A 305 -23.93 -82.51 68.74
CA GLU A 305 -23.99 -83.95 68.94
C GLU A 305 -22.78 -84.49 69.72
N GLY A 306 -21.56 -84.05 69.37
CA GLY A 306 -20.33 -84.41 70.06
C GLY A 306 -20.34 -83.97 71.53
N ASN A 307 -20.77 -82.74 71.80
CA ASN A 307 -20.93 -82.24 73.17
C ASN A 307 -21.94 -83.07 73.96
N ARG A 308 -23.05 -83.50 73.35
CA ARG A 308 -24.02 -84.39 73.99
C ARG A 308 -23.40 -85.74 74.37
N TRP A 309 -22.61 -86.35 73.49
CA TRP A 309 -21.89 -87.59 73.81
C TRP A 309 -20.81 -87.38 74.88
N MET A 310 -20.13 -86.23 74.87
CA MET A 310 -19.20 -85.84 75.92
C MET A 310 -19.90 -85.75 77.28
N TYR A 311 -21.09 -85.13 77.35
CA TYR A 311 -21.87 -85.08 78.60
C TYR A 311 -22.30 -86.47 79.07
N PHE A 312 -22.74 -87.37 78.17
CA PHE A 312 -23.04 -88.76 78.53
C PHE A 312 -21.81 -89.51 79.02
N LEU A 313 -20.66 -89.32 78.38
CA LEU A 313 -19.38 -89.91 78.80
C LEU A 313 -18.99 -89.45 80.20
N ILE A 314 -19.08 -88.14 80.48
CA ILE A 314 -18.81 -87.56 81.80
C ILE A 314 -19.77 -88.16 82.84
N ALA A 315 -21.08 -88.19 82.55
CA ALA A 315 -22.09 -88.74 83.46
C ALA A 315 -21.80 -90.22 83.81
N VAL A 316 -21.54 -91.06 82.80
CA VAL A 316 -21.23 -92.48 83.02
C VAL A 316 -19.91 -92.67 83.77
N THR A 317 -18.91 -91.83 83.50
CA THR A 317 -17.63 -91.87 84.21
C THR A 317 -17.77 -91.46 85.68
N VAL A 318 -18.56 -90.42 85.97
CA VAL A 318 -18.86 -90.01 87.35
C VAL A 318 -19.64 -91.11 88.08
N ILE A 319 -20.66 -91.69 87.45
CA ILE A 319 -21.40 -92.84 88.01
C ILE A 319 -20.44 -94.00 88.31
N ALA A 320 -19.51 -94.30 87.41
CA ALA A 320 -18.49 -95.33 87.61
C ALA A 320 -17.64 -95.10 88.86
N VAL A 321 -17.11 -93.88 89.00
CA VAL A 321 -16.25 -93.50 90.13
C VAL A 321 -17.02 -93.54 91.44
N VAL A 322 -18.23 -92.99 91.47
CA VAL A 322 -19.11 -93.02 92.66
C VAL A 322 -19.43 -94.45 93.05
N MET A 323 -19.82 -95.31 92.10
CA MET A 323 -20.14 -96.71 92.35
C MET A 323 -18.93 -97.51 92.84
N LEU A 324 -17.74 -97.31 92.25
CA LEU A 324 -16.51 -97.92 92.73
C LEU A 324 -16.16 -97.44 94.14
N GLY A 325 -16.37 -96.16 94.45
CA GLY A 325 -16.23 -95.61 95.80
C GLY A 325 -17.16 -96.26 96.81
N PHE A 326 -18.44 -96.48 96.45
CA PHE A 326 -19.39 -97.23 97.27
C PHE A 326 -18.93 -98.66 97.51
N VAL A 327 -18.47 -99.36 96.48
CA VAL A 327 -17.95 -100.73 96.62
C VAL A 327 -16.75 -100.76 97.56
N LEU A 328 -15.78 -99.85 97.41
CA LEU A 328 -14.63 -99.74 98.31
C LEU A 328 -15.04 -99.47 99.76
N HIS A 329 -16.04 -98.64 99.99
CA HIS A 329 -16.58 -98.37 101.32
C HIS A 329 -17.18 -99.63 101.95
N PHE A 330 -18.04 -100.37 101.23
CA PHE A 330 -18.63 -101.63 101.71
C PHE A 330 -17.59 -102.75 101.89
N ILE A 331 -16.45 -102.71 101.18
CA ILE A 331 -15.31 -103.61 101.42
C ILE A 331 -14.68 -103.31 102.79
N SER A 332 -14.45 -102.03 103.08
CA SER A 332 -13.83 -101.57 104.33
C SER A 332 -14.67 -101.90 105.57
N ASP A 333 -15.99 -101.80 105.46
CA ASP A 333 -16.92 -102.02 106.59
C ASP A 333 -17.26 -103.51 106.83
N GLY A 334 -16.62 -104.44 106.11
CA GLY A 334 -16.78 -105.89 106.31
C GLY A 334 -18.10 -106.48 105.82
N THR A 335 -19.08 -105.66 105.41
CA THR A 335 -20.38 -106.08 104.88
C THR A 335 -20.29 -107.00 103.65
N LEU A 336 -19.32 -106.79 102.76
CA LEU A 336 -19.10 -107.69 101.62
C LEU A 336 -18.58 -109.07 102.06
N LYS A 337 -17.91 -109.18 103.22
CA LYS A 337 -17.43 -110.47 103.75
C LYS A 337 -18.59 -111.43 104.02
N GLU A 338 -19.75 -110.92 104.42
CA GLU A 338 -20.97 -111.72 104.62
C GLU A 338 -21.59 -112.19 103.29
N LEU A 339 -21.61 -111.33 102.28
CA LEU A 339 -22.12 -111.66 100.93
C LEU A 339 -21.27 -112.72 100.21
N PHE A 340 -19.96 -112.74 100.48
CA PHE A 340 -18.99 -113.69 99.93
C PHE A 340 -18.64 -114.88 100.87
N ALA A 341 -19.30 -115.02 102.03
CA ALA A 341 -18.98 -116.07 103.02
C ALA A 341 -19.33 -117.50 102.58
N ALA A 342 -20.35 -117.66 101.71
CA ALA A 342 -20.76 -118.95 101.17
C ALA A 342 -20.31 -119.11 99.71
N ASN A 343 -19.62 -120.21 99.39
CA ASN A 343 -18.98 -120.44 98.08
C ASN A 343 -19.93 -120.22 96.88
N GLY A 344 -21.20 -120.61 96.97
CA GLY A 344 -22.19 -120.41 95.89
C GLY A 344 -22.68 -118.97 95.73
N SER A 345 -22.83 -118.22 96.84
CA SER A 345 -23.24 -116.80 96.82
C SER A 345 -22.11 -115.91 96.30
N ALA A 346 -20.88 -116.21 96.71
CA ALA A 346 -19.67 -115.51 96.30
C ALA A 346 -19.48 -115.50 94.79
N ILE A 347 -19.68 -116.64 94.14
CA ILE A 347 -19.56 -116.78 92.68
C ILE A 347 -20.64 -115.97 91.97
N ARG A 348 -21.90 -116.05 92.40
CA ARG A 348 -23.02 -115.31 91.79
C ARG A 348 -22.79 -113.80 91.80
N TRP A 349 -22.42 -113.24 92.95
CA TRP A 349 -22.18 -111.80 93.09
C TRP A 349 -20.89 -111.33 92.42
N SER A 350 -19.85 -112.18 92.36
CA SER A 350 -18.64 -111.90 91.56
C SER A 350 -18.96 -111.79 90.07
N VAL A 351 -19.77 -112.69 89.53
CA VAL A 351 -20.19 -112.65 88.12
C VAL A 351 -21.02 -111.40 87.84
N VAL A 352 -21.96 -111.04 88.72
CA VAL A 352 -22.75 -109.79 88.59
C VAL A 352 -21.84 -108.55 88.63
N PHE A 353 -20.85 -108.52 89.51
CA PHE A 353 -19.93 -107.39 89.61
C PHE A 353 -19.02 -107.26 88.37
N ILE A 354 -18.42 -108.37 87.92
CA ILE A 354 -17.57 -108.39 86.71
C ILE A 354 -18.39 -107.98 85.48
N THR A 355 -19.61 -108.50 85.33
CA THR A 355 -20.48 -108.14 84.20
C THR A 355 -20.89 -106.67 84.26
N PHE A 356 -21.18 -106.13 85.43
CA PHE A 356 -21.51 -104.71 85.61
C PHE A 356 -20.33 -103.77 85.31
N VAL A 357 -19.14 -104.06 85.85
CA VAL A 357 -17.90 -103.30 85.54
C VAL A 357 -17.59 -103.39 84.05
N SER A 358 -17.72 -104.58 83.46
CA SER A 358 -17.51 -104.78 82.02
C SER A 358 -18.50 -103.98 81.18
N PHE A 359 -19.78 -103.93 81.58
CA PHE A 359 -20.81 -103.13 80.92
C PHE A 359 -20.48 -101.63 81.00
N LEU A 360 -20.04 -101.16 82.15
CA LEU A 360 -19.69 -99.75 82.34
C LEU A 360 -18.43 -99.37 81.56
N ALA A 361 -17.40 -100.22 81.55
CA ALA A 361 -16.22 -100.03 80.71
C ALA A 361 -16.58 -100.03 79.21
N PHE A 362 -17.50 -100.89 78.79
CA PHE A 362 -18.04 -100.90 77.43
C PHE A 362 -18.83 -99.62 77.10
N ALA A 363 -19.64 -99.12 78.04
CA ALA A 363 -20.39 -97.87 77.89
C ALA A 363 -19.45 -96.66 77.74
N ILE A 364 -18.45 -96.53 78.62
CA ILE A 364 -17.40 -95.50 78.52
C ILE A 364 -16.72 -95.57 77.15
N ARG A 365 -16.28 -96.76 76.72
CA ARG A 365 -15.64 -96.95 75.42
C ARG A 365 -16.56 -96.56 74.25
N THR A 366 -17.85 -96.87 74.35
CA THR A 366 -18.83 -96.57 73.30
C THR A 366 -19.09 -95.07 73.22
N PHE A 367 -19.35 -94.39 74.34
CA PHE A 367 -19.56 -92.94 74.34
C PHE A 367 -18.29 -92.17 73.94
N ALA A 368 -17.11 -92.62 74.35
CA ALA A 368 -15.85 -92.05 73.89
C ALA A 368 -15.70 -92.18 72.36
N LYS A 369 -15.99 -93.35 71.77
CA LYS A 369 -15.97 -93.53 70.31
C LYS A 369 -16.98 -92.63 69.59
N LEU A 370 -18.20 -92.51 70.09
CA LEU A 370 -19.23 -91.64 69.51
C LEU A 370 -18.85 -90.15 69.59
N MET A 371 -18.28 -89.73 70.72
CA MET A 371 -17.75 -88.37 70.92
C MET A 371 -16.62 -88.06 69.93
N PHE A 372 -15.58 -88.90 69.87
CA PHE A 372 -14.46 -88.70 68.96
C PHE A 372 -14.91 -88.72 67.49
N SER A 373 -15.82 -89.62 67.12
CA SER A 373 -16.38 -89.66 65.77
C SER A 373 -17.10 -88.35 65.39
N ALA A 374 -17.94 -87.83 66.29
CA ALA A 374 -18.62 -86.55 66.07
C ALA A 374 -17.61 -85.40 65.92
N TYR A 375 -16.58 -85.33 66.78
CA TYR A 375 -15.55 -84.28 66.66
C TYR A 375 -14.65 -84.44 65.43
N HIS A 376 -14.35 -85.65 64.97
CA HIS A 376 -13.66 -85.86 63.70
C HIS A 376 -14.47 -85.30 62.52
N LEU A 377 -15.78 -85.56 62.49
CA LEU A 377 -16.68 -85.02 61.48
C LEU A 377 -16.83 -83.49 61.58
N VAL A 378 -16.73 -82.91 62.79
CA VAL A 378 -16.66 -81.44 62.96
C VAL A 378 -15.41 -80.89 62.30
N ARG A 379 -14.24 -81.47 62.58
CA ARG A 379 -12.98 -80.99 62.02
C ARG A 379 -12.93 -81.13 60.51
N ASP A 380 -13.40 -82.25 59.97
CA ASP A 380 -13.55 -82.46 58.51
C ASP A 380 -14.47 -81.42 57.87
N ALA A 381 -15.58 -81.06 58.52
CA ALA A 381 -16.47 -80.00 58.04
C ALA A 381 -15.84 -78.59 58.11
N GLU A 382 -15.13 -78.27 59.20
CA GLU A 382 -14.39 -77.00 59.35
C GLU A 382 -13.26 -76.89 58.30
N GLU A 383 -12.52 -77.97 58.05
CA GLU A 383 -11.46 -78.02 57.03
C GLU A 383 -12.03 -77.79 55.62
N ARG A 384 -13.20 -78.34 55.29
CA ARG A 384 -13.87 -78.13 54.00
C ARG A 384 -14.42 -76.72 53.82
N GLU A 385 -14.92 -76.10 54.88
CA GLU A 385 -15.28 -74.68 54.87
C GLU A 385 -14.06 -73.81 54.59
N GLN A 386 -12.94 -74.07 55.28
CA GLN A 386 -11.72 -73.31 55.12
C GLN A 386 -11.08 -73.49 53.73
N LEU A 387 -11.11 -74.70 53.17
CA LEU A 387 -10.68 -74.98 51.79
C LEU A 387 -11.45 -74.16 50.75
N ALA A 388 -12.76 -73.93 50.95
CA ALA A 388 -13.55 -73.10 50.06
C ALA A 388 -13.09 -71.63 50.06
N TYR A 389 -12.73 -71.08 51.23
CA TYR A 389 -12.20 -69.71 51.34
C TYR A 389 -10.77 -69.59 50.78
N VAL A 390 -9.91 -70.58 51.03
CA VAL A 390 -8.54 -70.62 50.49
C VAL A 390 -8.57 -70.64 48.96
N TYR A 391 -9.45 -71.42 48.35
CA TYR A 391 -9.63 -71.42 46.90
C TYR A 391 -10.04 -70.06 46.36
N LEU A 392 -10.96 -69.36 47.03
CA LEU A 392 -11.37 -68.01 46.61
C LEU A 392 -10.23 -67.00 46.72
N ALA A 393 -9.39 -67.10 47.76
CA ALA A 393 -8.22 -66.25 47.92
C ALA A 393 -7.16 -66.51 46.83
N LEU A 394 -6.86 -67.78 46.55
CA LEU A 394 -5.89 -68.18 45.52
C LEU A 394 -6.36 -67.80 44.10
N LYS A 395 -7.66 -67.94 43.81
CA LYS A 395 -8.24 -67.50 42.53
C LYS A 395 -8.14 -65.99 42.34
N LYS A 396 -8.15 -65.20 43.43
CA LYS A 396 -7.98 -63.75 43.39
C LYS A 396 -6.52 -63.32 43.20
N GLU A 397 -5.56 -64.04 43.76
CA GLU A 397 -4.16 -63.61 43.81
C GLU A 397 -3.26 -64.20 42.71
N GLN A 398 -3.46 -65.45 42.27
CA GLN A 398 -2.51 -66.10 41.35
C GLN A 398 -3.09 -66.98 40.23
N GLY A 399 -4.41 -67.19 40.17
CA GLY A 399 -5.00 -68.08 39.16
C GLY A 399 -4.66 -69.55 39.45
N ILE A 400 -5.67 -70.35 39.71
CA ILE A 400 -5.51 -71.77 40.08
C ILE A 400 -5.59 -72.62 38.81
N ASP A 401 -4.68 -73.59 38.65
CA ASP A 401 -4.71 -74.52 37.52
C ASP A 401 -5.99 -75.40 37.56
N ASP A 402 -6.47 -75.84 36.40
CA ASP A 402 -7.69 -76.67 36.33
C ASP A 402 -7.55 -78.00 37.10
N THR A 403 -6.32 -78.52 37.24
CA THR A 403 -6.02 -79.72 38.04
C THR A 403 -6.22 -79.45 39.53
N GLU A 404 -5.71 -78.32 40.02
CA GLU A 404 -5.83 -77.88 41.41
C GLU A 404 -7.28 -77.54 41.75
N ARG A 405 -7.99 -76.92 40.81
CA ARG A 405 -9.43 -76.67 40.91
C ARG A 405 -10.23 -77.96 41.07
N HIS A 406 -9.93 -78.97 40.26
CA HIS A 406 -10.59 -80.26 40.36
C HIS A 406 -10.33 -80.92 41.72
N LEU A 407 -9.08 -80.87 42.21
CA LEU A 407 -8.69 -81.40 43.51
C LEU A 407 -9.42 -80.72 44.67
N VAL A 408 -9.49 -79.38 44.67
CA VAL A 408 -10.23 -78.64 45.71
C VAL A 408 -11.72 -78.97 45.65
N MET A 409 -12.31 -78.99 44.45
CA MET A 409 -13.75 -79.26 44.29
C MET A 409 -14.10 -80.68 44.73
N GLN A 410 -13.28 -81.66 44.38
CA GLN A 410 -13.41 -83.03 44.86
C GLN A 410 -13.29 -83.11 46.38
N SER A 411 -12.38 -82.34 46.99
CA SER A 411 -12.17 -82.35 48.44
C SER A 411 -13.37 -81.78 49.20
N ILE A 412 -13.96 -80.68 48.71
CA ILE A 412 -15.17 -80.05 49.28
C ILE A 412 -16.39 -80.99 49.19
N PHE A 413 -16.52 -81.76 48.11
CA PHE A 413 -17.69 -82.63 47.86
C PHE A 413 -17.48 -84.13 48.18
N SER A 414 -16.30 -84.53 48.67
CA SER A 414 -16.02 -85.93 49.04
C SER A 414 -16.88 -86.41 50.21
N ARG A 415 -16.93 -87.72 50.50
CA ARG A 415 -17.65 -88.21 51.69
C ARG A 415 -16.84 -87.93 52.97
N ALA A 416 -17.53 -87.65 54.08
CA ALA A 416 -16.92 -87.55 55.40
C ALA A 416 -16.71 -88.95 56.01
N ASP A 417 -15.49 -89.27 56.44
CA ASP A 417 -15.19 -90.52 57.15
C ASP A 417 -15.38 -90.32 58.67
N SER A 418 -16.34 -91.04 59.24
CA SER A 418 -16.66 -90.96 60.67
C SER A 418 -15.76 -91.84 61.53
N GLY A 419 -14.88 -92.64 60.93
CA GLY A 419 -14.00 -93.60 61.63
C GLY A 419 -14.73 -94.77 62.31
N LEU A 420 -16.07 -94.80 62.25
CA LEU A 420 -16.92 -95.83 62.86
C LEU A 420 -17.25 -96.97 61.89
N LEU A 421 -17.25 -96.73 60.59
CA LEU A 421 -17.55 -97.70 59.54
C LEU A 421 -16.33 -97.80 58.60
N LYS A 422 -15.57 -98.90 58.70
CA LYS A 422 -14.36 -99.13 57.88
C LYS A 422 -14.63 -99.77 56.51
N ALA A 423 -15.89 -99.90 56.10
CA ALA A 423 -16.24 -100.62 54.88
C ALA A 423 -17.30 -99.83 54.11
N ASP A 424 -16.86 -99.00 53.16
CA ASP A 424 -17.58 -98.78 51.89
C ASP A 424 -16.69 -97.98 50.94
N ALA A 425 -16.49 -98.51 49.73
CA ALA A 425 -15.53 -98.08 48.72
C ALA A 425 -15.95 -96.80 47.96
N ALA A 426 -16.28 -95.73 48.69
CA ALA A 426 -16.54 -94.41 48.11
C ALA A 426 -15.32 -93.46 48.29
N PRO A 427 -15.10 -92.49 47.39
CA PRO A 427 -13.95 -91.59 47.49
C PRO A 427 -13.97 -90.76 48.78
N THR A 428 -12.92 -90.87 49.58
CA THR A 428 -12.66 -90.04 50.76
C THR A 428 -11.75 -88.87 50.40
N MET A 429 -11.70 -87.84 51.26
CA MET A 429 -10.83 -86.67 51.05
C MET A 429 -9.37 -87.13 50.85
N PRO A 430 -8.66 -86.67 49.80
CA PRO A 430 -7.24 -86.96 49.62
C PRO A 430 -6.43 -86.46 50.83
N GLY A 431 -5.66 -87.33 51.49
CA GLY A 431 -4.74 -86.90 52.54
C GLY A 431 -3.64 -85.99 51.96
N ASN A 432 -3.37 -84.86 52.61
CA ASN A 432 -2.31 -83.88 52.31
C ASN A 432 -2.56 -82.91 51.15
N ILE A 433 -3.75 -82.32 51.04
CA ILE A 433 -4.05 -81.27 50.04
C ILE A 433 -3.35 -79.94 50.36
N LEU A 434 -3.29 -79.54 51.63
CA LEU A 434 -2.68 -78.28 52.06
C LEU A 434 -1.17 -78.21 51.77
N ASP A 435 -0.45 -79.33 51.92
CA ASP A 435 1.00 -79.41 51.59
C ASP A 435 1.28 -79.34 50.09
N LYS A 436 0.28 -79.67 49.24
CA LYS A 436 0.39 -79.57 47.79
C LYS A 436 0.06 -78.18 47.26
N LEU A 437 -0.76 -77.42 48.00
CA LEU A 437 -1.13 -76.04 47.67
C LEU A 437 -0.12 -75.00 48.20
N SER A 438 0.87 -75.42 49.00
CA SER A 438 1.89 -74.52 49.60
C SER A 438 3.25 -74.53 48.88
N LYS A 439 3.33 -75.06 47.66
CA LYS A 439 4.48 -74.94 46.76
C LYS A 439 4.08 -74.07 45.59
#